data_AF-A0A509LGM8-F1
#
_entry.id   AF-A0A509LGM8-F1
#
_cell.length_a   1.000
_cell.length_b   1.000
_cell.length_c   1.000
_cell.angle_alpha   90.00
_cell.angle_beta   90.00
_cell.angle_gamma   90.00
#
_symmetry.space_group_name_H-M   'P 1'
#
loop_
_entity.id
_entity.type
_entity.pdbx_description
1 polymer ?
#
loop_
_entity_poly.entity_id
_entity_poly.type
_entity_poly.pdbx_seq_one_letter_code
_entity_poly.pdbx_strand_id
1 'polypeptide(L)' 'EEAIYTVVKAVFENFDQFKKLHPAFANLKKEEMIKDGLSAPLHNGAKKYYKEAGLL' A
#
# COMPACT_ATOMS: atom_id res chain seq x y z
N GLU A 1 -12.41 -8.66 -4.07
CA GLU A 1 -12.14 -7.89 -2.83
C GLU A 1 -11.00 -8.49 -2.00
N GLU A 2 -11.11 -9.75 -1.58
CA GLU A 2 -10.11 -10.42 -0.73
C GLU A 2 -8.70 -10.50 -1.34
N ALA A 3 -8.60 -10.80 -2.64
CA ALA A 3 -7.29 -10.85 -3.32
C ALA A 3 -6.54 -9.52 -3.22
N ILE A 4 -7.22 -8.39 -3.48
CA ILE A 4 -6.59 -7.06 -3.41
C ILE A 4 -6.24 -6.69 -1.98
N TYR A 5 -7.11 -6.98 -1.01
CA TYR A 5 -6.81 -6.79 0.41
C TYR A 5 -5.53 -7.54 0.80
N THR A 6 -5.42 -8.81 0.41
CA THR A 6 -4.28 -9.68 0.74
C THR A 6 -2.98 -9.17 0.11
N VAL A 7 -3.02 -8.75 -1.16
CA VAL A 7 -1.86 -8.18 -1.85
C VAL A 7 -1.37 -6.91 -1.17
N VAL A 8 -2.28 -5.96 -0.90
CA VAL A 8 -1.91 -4.70 -0.25
C VAL A 8 -1.38 -4.95 1.16
N LYS A 9 -2.05 -5.82 1.93
CA LYS A 9 -1.59 -6.22 3.27
C LYS A 9 -0.17 -6.79 3.24
N ALA A 10 0.12 -7.71 2.32
CA ALA A 10 1.44 -8.31 2.19
C ALA A 10 2.53 -7.27 1.89
N VAL A 11 2.25 -6.28 1.04
CA VAL A 11 3.21 -5.19 0.73
C VAL A 11 3.48 -4.31 1.95
N PHE A 12 2.43 -3.88 2.65
CA PHE A 12 2.55 -2.90 3.73
C PHE A 12 3.01 -3.51 5.06
N GLU A 13 2.71 -4.77 5.35
CA GLU A 13 3.22 -5.48 6.52
C GLU A 13 4.70 -5.87 6.37
N ASN A 14 5.15 -6.13 5.15
CA ASN A 14 6.54 -6.47 4.85
C ASN A 14 7.31 -5.29 4.24
N PHE A 15 6.93 -4.06 4.59
CA PHE A 15 7.37 -2.85 3.88
C PHE A 15 8.90 -2.68 3.83
N ASP A 16 9.60 -2.97 4.92
CA ASP A 16 11.07 -2.88 4.95
C ASP A 16 11.75 -3.90 4.05
N GLN A 17 11.16 -5.10 3.90
CA GLN A 17 11.65 -6.10 2.96
C GLN A 17 11.30 -5.69 1.52
N PHE A 18 10.09 -5.20 1.29
CA PHE A 18 9.64 -4.70 0.00
C PHE A 18 10.56 -3.59 -0.53
N LYS A 19 10.94 -2.62 0.32
CA LYS A 19 11.87 -1.54 -0.03
C LYS A 19 13.25 -2.03 -0.46
N LYS A 20 13.67 -3.22 -0.04
CA LYS A 20 14.96 -3.82 -0.43
C LYS A 20 14.92 -4.48 -1.81
N LEU A 21 13.74 -4.72 -2.38
CA LEU A 21 13.61 -5.41 -3.67
C LEU A 21 14.12 -4.58 -4.85
N HIS A 22 14.12 -3.25 -4.75
CA HIS A 22 14.61 -2.38 -5.80
C HIS A 22 15.04 -1.00 -5.25
N PRO A 23 16.16 -0.39 -5.72
CA PRO A 23 16.62 0.92 -5.26
C PRO A 23 15.57 2.03 -5.36
N ALA A 24 14.72 2.00 -6.38
CA ALA A 24 13.64 2.99 -6.55
C ALA A 24 12.62 3.00 -5.40
N PHE A 25 12.50 1.91 -4.63
CA PHE A 25 11.58 1.83 -3.51
C PHE A 25 12.15 2.44 -2.21
N ALA A 26 13.44 2.83 -2.19
CA ALA A 26 14.12 3.34 -1.00
C ALA A 26 13.44 4.56 -0.37
N ASN A 27 12.78 5.38 -1.19
CA ASN A 27 12.14 6.62 -0.74
C ASN A 27 10.63 6.49 -0.50
N LEU A 28 10.04 5.30 -0.70
CA LEU A 28 8.62 5.10 -0.47
C LEU A 28 8.26 5.35 1.00
N LYS A 29 7.15 6.08 1.19
CA LYS A 29 6.46 6.29 2.46
C LYS A 29 5.02 5.81 2.33
N LYS A 30 4.51 5.13 3.35
CA LYS A 30 3.18 4.49 3.30
C LYS A 30 2.07 5.52 3.10
N GLU A 31 2.23 6.71 3.66
CA GLU A 31 1.28 7.82 3.63
C GLU A 31 1.17 8.47 2.25
N GLU A 32 2.28 8.51 1.51
CA GLU A 32 2.36 9.03 0.14
C GLU A 32 1.76 8.02 -0.84
N MET A 33 2.07 6.72 -0.67
CA MET A 33 1.62 5.63 -1.55
C MET A 33 0.10 5.48 -1.69
N ILE A 34 -0.67 5.96 -0.71
CA ILE A 34 -2.12 5.83 -0.69
C ILE A 34 -2.87 7.06 -1.22
N LYS A 35 -2.17 8.18 -1.43
CA LYS A 35 -2.75 9.50 -1.75
C LYS A 35 -2.21 10.05 -3.06
N ASP A 36 -0.93 9.89 -3.32
CA ASP A 36 -0.25 10.53 -4.45
C ASP A 36 -0.45 9.73 -5.73
N GLY A 37 -0.60 10.44 -6.86
CA GLY A 37 -0.64 9.81 -8.18
C GLY A 37 -1.90 9.00 -8.52
N LEU A 38 -2.99 9.18 -7.77
CA LEU A 38 -4.26 8.51 -8.05
C LEU A 38 -4.93 9.10 -9.30
N SER A 39 -4.87 8.37 -10.41
CA SER A 39 -5.65 8.67 -11.63
C SER A 39 -7.05 8.02 -11.62
N ALA A 40 -7.31 7.14 -10.65
CA ALA A 40 -8.55 6.38 -10.49
C ALA A 40 -8.85 6.16 -8.99
N PRO A 41 -10.12 5.90 -8.62
CA PRO A 41 -10.51 5.64 -7.23
C PRO A 41 -9.89 4.35 -6.68
N LEU A 42 -9.59 4.34 -5.38
CA LEU A 42 -9.06 3.16 -4.69
C LEU A 42 -10.07 2.00 -4.69
N HIS A 43 -9.56 0.79 -4.96
CA HIS A 43 -10.31 -0.46 -4.86
C HIS A 43 -10.77 -0.71 -3.40
N ASN A 44 -11.95 -1.30 -3.18
CA ASN A 44 -12.50 -1.42 -1.81
C ASN A 44 -11.63 -2.28 -0.89
N GLY A 45 -11.04 -3.37 -1.40
CA GLY A 45 -10.10 -4.20 -0.65
C GLY A 45 -8.86 -3.45 -0.16
N ALA A 46 -8.32 -2.55 -0.98
CA ALA A 46 -7.23 -1.66 -0.57
C ALA A 46 -7.71 -0.64 0.48
N LYS A 47 -8.86 0.01 0.24
CA LYS A 47 -9.48 0.95 1.21
C LYS A 47 -9.70 0.30 2.57
N LYS A 48 -10.15 -0.96 2.62
CA LYS A 48 -10.36 -1.71 3.85
C LYS A 48 -9.07 -1.82 4.65
N TYR A 49 -7.99 -2.30 4.01
CA TYR A 49 -6.69 -2.40 4.67
C TYR A 49 -6.15 -1.04 5.13
N TYR A 50 -6.22 -0.01 4.28
CA TYR A 50 -5.69 1.32 4.64
C TYR A 50 -6.40 1.93 5.86
N LYS A 51 -7.71 1.71 6.02
CA LYS A 51 -8.44 2.11 7.24
C LYS A 51 -7.97 1.34 8.47
N GLU A 52 -7.82 0.02 8.36
CA GLU A 52 -7.33 -0.82 9.47
C GLU A 52 -5.91 -0.44 9.90
N ALA A 53 -5.06 -0.06 8.94
CA ALA A 53 -3.68 0.38 9.15
C ALA A 53 -3.56 1.84 9.61
N GLY A 54 -4.67 2.58 9.77
CA GLY A 54 -4.67 4.00 10.16
C GLY A 54 -4.08 4.95 9.12
N LEU A 55 -4.00 4.53 7.86
CA LEU A 55 -3.48 5.32 6.75
C LEU A 55 -4.59 6.15 6.07
N LEU A 56 -5.84 5.67 6.12
CA LEU A 56 -7.02 6.31 5.54
C LEU A 56 -8.03 6.75 6.60
#